data_AF-A0A7X2L2C0-F1
#
_entry.id   AF-A0A7X2L2C0-F1
#
_cell.length_a   1.000
_cell.length_b   1.000
_cell.length_c   1.000
_cell.angle_alpha   90.00
_cell.angle_beta   90.00
_cell.angle_gamma   90.00
#
_symmetry.space_group_name_H-M   'P 1'
#
loop_
_entity.id
_entity.type
_entity.pdbx_description
1 polymer ?
#
loop_
_entity_poly.entity_id
_entity_poly.type
_entity_poly.pdbx_seq_one_letter_code
_entity_poly.pdbx_strand_id
1 'polypeptide(L)'
;MLQKLKKIDGVIVIVLIMLMCVSIFSIFSVTHGRELDGFHLRMLKYYILGFAVFVVLAFVDYRIFIKYALYLYLFGVGLLALVNLFGQVHNGARGWVEIGGLSLQPAELFKLVLILFLSSVIARKQGSALTFWKGIVPLGLLTLLPFAIVIVQNDLGNALSYIVILLGLLWIGNIKFSHALIGLIIVGGLSLMFVFSYIHYHDQVVEFIVETTGRDHLIDRFDPWLVPDLATDDASYHTRHAKLAIASGGMSGEGYMQGSSVQSNQVPYTYTDAIFVQIAEEFGFLGAALLLLLFFILIHRMILIALESKDRSGKFLIIGMVAMLLYQILENIGAFIGLMPLTGITLPFISYGGTSVLINMSSMGIVMSVHLYGQEIEDELPRARDYAAQVKGLKG
;
A
#
# COMPACT_ATOMS: atom_id res chain seq x y z
N MET A 1 13.25 -24.42 15.49
CA MET A 1 12.41 -23.25 15.82
C MET A 1 13.08 -22.30 16.84
N LEU A 2 13.57 -22.78 18.00
CA LEU A 2 14.18 -21.94 19.05
C LEU A 2 15.38 -21.08 18.60
N GLN A 3 16.24 -21.58 17.71
CA GLN A 3 17.35 -20.79 17.16
C GLN A 3 16.88 -19.69 16.18
N LYS A 4 15.74 -19.89 15.50
CA LYS A 4 15.15 -18.88 14.59
C LYS A 4 14.41 -17.79 15.38
N LEU A 5 13.82 -18.11 16.54
CA LEU A 5 13.24 -17.12 17.45
C LEU A 5 14.26 -16.06 17.90
N LYS A 6 15.52 -16.45 18.13
CA LYS A 6 16.61 -15.52 18.48
C LYS A 6 17.04 -14.60 17.34
N LYS A 7 16.64 -14.91 16.10
CA LYS A 7 16.97 -14.12 14.90
C LYS A 7 15.84 -13.18 14.48
N ILE A 8 14.78 -13.05 15.28
CA ILE A 8 13.72 -12.08 14.98
C ILE A 8 14.29 -10.67 15.12
N ASP A 9 14.00 -9.80 14.15
CA ASP A 9 14.28 -8.37 14.26
C ASP A 9 13.35 -7.74 15.31
N GLY A 10 13.88 -7.56 16.52
CA GLY A 10 13.14 -6.98 17.64
C GLY A 10 12.72 -5.52 17.39
N VAL A 11 13.43 -4.77 16.54
CA VAL A 11 13.09 -3.38 16.23
C VAL A 11 11.78 -3.32 15.46
N ILE A 12 11.60 -4.18 14.45
CA ILE A 12 10.34 -4.27 13.70
C ILE A 12 9.19 -4.58 14.65
N VAL A 13 9.34 -5.59 15.52
CA VAL A 13 8.28 -5.99 16.46
C VAL A 13 7.93 -4.85 17.42
N ILE A 14 8.91 -4.17 18.00
CA ILE A 14 8.70 -3.04 18.90
C ILE A 14 7.96 -1.90 18.18
N VAL A 15 8.37 -1.55 16.95
CA VAL A 15 7.71 -0.50 16.16
C VAL A 15 6.27 -0.88 15.82
N LEU A 16 5.99 -2.13 15.46
CA LEU A 16 4.62 -2.59 15.20
C LEU A 16 3.73 -2.51 16.45
N ILE A 17 4.28 -2.82 17.64
CA ILE A 17 3.57 -2.65 18.91
C ILE A 17 3.31 -1.17 19.20
N MET A 18 4.29 -0.28 18.95
CA MET A 18 4.11 1.16 19.12
C MET A 18 3.04 1.72 18.18
N LEU A 19 3.04 1.33 16.89
CA LEU A 19 2.01 1.70 15.92
C LEU A 19 0.63 1.18 16.34
N MET A 20 0.54 -0.05 16.84
CA MET A 20 -0.69 -0.60 17.41
C MET A 20 -1.20 0.25 18.58
N CYS A 21 -0.33 0.66 19.51
CA CYS A 21 -0.72 1.53 20.61
C CYS A 21 -1.28 2.85 20.07
N VAL A 22 -0.55 3.53 19.18
CA VAL A 22 -1.00 4.79 18.55
C VAL A 22 -2.38 4.60 17.91
N SER A 23 -2.55 3.55 17.10
CA SER A 23 -3.81 3.20 16.45
C SER A 23 -4.98 3.04 17.44
N ILE A 24 -4.79 2.26 18.52
CA ILE A 24 -5.85 1.99 19.49
C ILE A 24 -6.23 3.27 20.25
N PHE A 25 -5.25 4.07 20.70
CA PHE A 25 -5.50 5.33 21.40
C PHE A 25 -6.20 6.35 20.50
N SER A 26 -5.77 6.47 19.24
CA SER A 26 -6.39 7.35 18.25
C SER A 26 -7.83 6.96 17.94
N ILE A 27 -8.08 5.67 17.68
CA ILE A 27 -9.44 5.18 17.41
C ILE A 27 -10.32 5.35 18.64
N PHE A 28 -9.82 5.07 19.84
CA PHE A 28 -10.57 5.30 21.07
C PHE A 28 -11.00 6.76 21.19
N SER A 29 -10.08 7.71 20.93
CA SER A 29 -10.35 9.15 21.04
C SER A 29 -11.55 9.61 20.20
N VAL A 30 -11.67 9.09 18.97
CA VAL A 30 -12.72 9.53 18.01
C VAL A 30 -13.97 8.66 18.01
N THR A 31 -13.97 7.52 18.72
CA THR A 31 -15.13 6.60 18.74
C THR A 31 -15.81 6.50 20.10
N HIS A 32 -15.12 6.85 21.18
CA HIS A 32 -15.66 6.73 22.52
C HIS A 32 -16.86 7.68 22.74
N GLY A 33 -17.93 7.18 23.38
CA GLY A 33 -19.13 7.96 23.65
C GLY A 33 -19.99 8.29 22.41
N ARG A 34 -19.75 7.62 21.28
CA ARG A 34 -20.48 7.78 20.01
C ARG A 34 -21.09 6.46 19.55
N GLU A 35 -21.86 6.47 18.47
CA GLU A 35 -22.46 5.25 17.88
C GLU A 35 -21.42 4.18 17.50
N LEU A 36 -20.18 4.59 17.25
CA LEU A 36 -19.06 3.73 16.87
C LEU A 36 -18.26 3.22 18.09
N ASP A 37 -18.78 3.35 19.31
CA ASP A 37 -18.06 2.89 20.50
C ASP A 37 -17.74 1.39 20.42
N GLY A 38 -16.60 1.01 21.00
CA GLY A 38 -16.05 -0.35 20.91
C GLY A 38 -15.34 -0.69 19.59
N PHE A 39 -15.20 0.24 18.64
CA PHE A 39 -14.36 0.04 17.45
C PHE A 39 -12.89 -0.20 17.83
N HIS A 40 -12.39 0.46 18.87
CA HIS A 40 -11.05 0.21 19.43
C HIS A 40 -10.87 -1.24 19.92
N LEU A 41 -11.90 -1.85 20.53
CA LEU A 41 -11.88 -3.27 20.92
C LEU A 41 -11.87 -4.21 19.72
N ARG A 42 -12.63 -3.88 18.67
CA ARG A 42 -12.60 -4.62 17.40
C ARG A 42 -11.22 -4.52 16.74
N MET A 43 -10.63 -3.33 16.72
CA MET A 43 -9.29 -3.10 16.22
C MET A 43 -8.25 -3.92 16.99
N LEU A 44 -8.34 -3.97 18.32
CA LEU A 44 -7.47 -4.82 19.14
C LEU A 44 -7.58 -6.31 18.75
N LYS A 45 -8.79 -6.82 18.47
CA LYS A 45 -8.96 -8.20 17.96
C LYS A 45 -8.29 -8.39 16.60
N TYR A 46 -8.38 -7.41 15.71
CA TYR A 46 -7.68 -7.46 14.42
C TYR A 46 -6.16 -7.42 14.59
N TYR A 47 -5.63 -6.67 15.54
CA TYR A 47 -4.20 -6.70 15.88
C TYR A 47 -3.77 -8.05 16.42
N ILE A 48 -4.53 -8.65 17.34
CA ILE A 48 -4.21 -9.99 17.87
C ILE A 48 -4.15 -11.00 16.72
N LEU A 49 -5.15 -10.99 15.83
CA LEU A 49 -5.17 -11.85 14.64
C LEU A 49 -4.00 -11.51 13.68
N GLY A 50 -3.70 -10.23 13.49
CA GLY A 50 -2.61 -9.75 12.66
C GLY A 50 -1.24 -10.18 13.17
N PHE A 51 -0.98 -10.09 14.47
CA PHE A 51 0.25 -10.61 15.09
C PHE A 51 0.34 -12.13 14.96
N ALA A 52 -0.77 -12.86 15.09
CA ALA A 52 -0.78 -14.29 14.84
C ALA A 52 -0.40 -14.61 13.39
N VAL A 53 -0.98 -13.91 12.41
CA VAL A 53 -0.64 -14.04 10.98
C VAL A 53 0.81 -13.65 10.71
N PHE A 54 1.31 -12.56 11.28
CA PHE A 54 2.70 -12.14 11.21
C PHE A 54 3.65 -13.25 11.69
N VAL A 55 3.39 -13.83 12.86
CA VAL A 55 4.19 -14.93 13.42
C VAL A 55 4.15 -16.14 12.51
N VAL A 56 2.97 -16.57 12.06
CA VAL A 56 2.83 -17.72 11.16
C VAL A 56 3.63 -17.51 9.88
N LEU A 57 3.45 -16.38 9.19
CA LEU A 57 4.12 -16.09 7.94
C LEU A 57 5.63 -15.88 8.10
N ALA A 58 6.08 -15.32 9.23
CA ALA A 58 7.51 -15.20 9.53
C ALA A 58 8.22 -16.56 9.56
N PHE A 59 7.54 -17.61 10.04
CA PHE A 59 8.11 -18.95 10.10
C PHE A 59 7.91 -19.79 8.84
N VAL A 60 7.09 -19.34 7.87
CA VAL A 60 6.96 -19.99 6.57
C VAL A 60 8.04 -19.47 5.64
N ASP A 61 8.84 -20.34 5.02
CA ASP A 61 9.84 -19.93 4.03
C ASP A 61 9.20 -19.15 2.87
N TYR A 62 9.65 -17.91 2.67
CA TYR A 62 9.09 -17.00 1.67
C TYR A 62 9.21 -17.54 0.23
N ARG A 63 10.16 -18.46 -0.01
CA ARG A 63 10.33 -19.13 -1.32
C ARG A 63 9.10 -19.93 -1.72
N ILE A 64 8.32 -20.40 -0.75
CA ILE A 64 7.03 -21.07 -1.02
C ILE A 64 6.07 -20.09 -1.71
N PHE A 65 5.97 -18.86 -1.22
CA PHE A 65 5.12 -17.83 -1.85
C PHE A 65 5.60 -17.48 -3.25
N ILE A 66 6.93 -17.39 -3.46
CA ILE A 66 7.53 -17.17 -4.79
C ILE A 66 7.22 -18.33 -5.75
N LYS A 67 7.29 -19.58 -5.28
CA LYS A 67 6.99 -20.77 -6.08
C LYS A 67 5.53 -20.77 -6.57
N TYR A 68 4.58 -20.38 -5.73
CA TYR A 68 3.15 -20.35 -6.05
C TYR A 68 2.65 -18.98 -6.56
N ALA A 69 3.53 -18.01 -6.77
CA ALA A 69 3.15 -16.63 -7.07
C ALA A 69 2.27 -16.48 -8.33
N LEU A 70 2.48 -17.31 -9.36
CA LEU A 70 1.62 -17.31 -10.56
C LEU A 70 0.18 -17.73 -10.22
N TYR A 71 0.00 -18.76 -9.40
CA TYR A 71 -1.33 -19.23 -9.00
C TYR A 71 -2.02 -18.19 -8.11
N LEU A 72 -1.29 -17.58 -7.18
CA LEU A 72 -1.81 -16.48 -6.36
C LEU A 72 -2.23 -15.29 -7.23
N TYR A 73 -1.44 -14.94 -8.25
CA TYR A 73 -1.77 -13.87 -9.20
C TYR A 73 -3.04 -14.17 -9.99
N LEU A 74 -3.15 -15.35 -10.60
CA LEU A 74 -4.34 -15.72 -11.37
C LEU A 74 -5.59 -15.79 -10.48
N PHE A 75 -5.45 -16.35 -9.27
CA PHE A 75 -6.51 -16.37 -8.27
C PHE A 75 -6.93 -14.94 -7.89
N GLY A 76 -5.96 -14.06 -7.61
CA GLY A 76 -6.21 -12.68 -7.24
C GLY A 76 -6.92 -11.88 -8.34
N VAL A 77 -6.50 -12.03 -9.60
CA VAL A 77 -7.18 -11.40 -10.76
C VAL A 77 -8.60 -11.95 -10.89
N GLY A 78 -8.79 -13.26 -10.73
CA GLY A 78 -10.11 -13.88 -10.71
C GLY A 78 -11.00 -13.32 -9.60
N LEU A 79 -10.45 -13.10 -8.40
CA LEU A 79 -11.18 -12.52 -7.27
C LEU A 79 -11.56 -11.05 -7.55
N LEU A 80 -10.66 -10.25 -8.12
CA LEU A 80 -10.97 -8.87 -8.53
C LEU A 80 -12.11 -8.83 -9.56
N ALA A 81 -12.06 -9.71 -10.56
CA ALA A 81 -13.11 -9.81 -11.56
C ALA A 81 -14.44 -10.26 -10.93
N LEU A 82 -14.41 -11.23 -10.01
CA LEU A 82 -15.60 -11.72 -9.32
C LEU A 82 -16.28 -10.63 -8.48
N VAL A 83 -15.50 -9.81 -7.76
CA VAL A 83 -16.04 -8.71 -6.95
C VAL A 83 -16.63 -7.60 -7.81
N ASN A 84 -16.16 -7.40 -9.03
CA ASN A 84 -16.81 -6.48 -9.95
C ASN A 84 -18.28 -6.93 -10.24
N LEU A 85 -18.53 -8.25 -10.27
CA LEU A 85 -19.86 -8.81 -10.55
C LEU A 85 -20.76 -8.93 -9.32
N PHE A 86 -20.20 -9.23 -8.14
CA PHE A 86 -20.97 -9.58 -6.93
C PHE A 86 -20.63 -8.74 -5.69
N GLY A 87 -19.63 -7.86 -5.78
CA GLY A 87 -19.19 -7.03 -4.66
C GLY A 87 -20.24 -6.01 -4.26
N GLN A 88 -20.29 -5.73 -2.96
CA GLN A 88 -21.11 -4.66 -2.41
C GLN A 88 -20.48 -3.29 -2.74
N VAL A 89 -21.35 -2.28 -2.88
CA VAL A 89 -20.94 -0.88 -3.08
C VAL A 89 -20.83 -0.22 -1.72
N HIS A 90 -19.65 0.30 -1.39
CA HIS A 90 -19.39 1.07 -0.18
C HIS A 90 -18.73 2.40 -0.59
N ASN A 91 -19.31 3.53 -0.16
CA ASN A 91 -18.83 4.88 -0.51
C ASN A 91 -18.57 5.08 -2.02
N GLY A 92 -19.47 4.57 -2.87
CA GLY A 92 -19.37 4.69 -4.34
C GLY A 92 -18.39 3.72 -5.02
N ALA A 93 -17.61 2.94 -4.27
CA ALA A 93 -16.68 1.94 -4.80
C ALA A 93 -17.27 0.53 -4.67
N ARG A 94 -17.25 -0.22 -5.79
CA ARG A 94 -17.74 -1.61 -5.85
C ARG A 94 -16.58 -2.58 -5.69
N GLY A 95 -16.26 -2.92 -4.44
CA GLY A 95 -15.00 -3.61 -4.13
C GLY A 95 -14.98 -4.49 -2.88
N TRP A 96 -16.10 -4.59 -2.16
CA TRP A 96 -16.12 -5.18 -0.83
C TRP A 96 -16.88 -6.52 -0.80
N VAL A 97 -16.30 -7.49 -0.08
CA VAL A 97 -16.89 -8.80 0.18
C VAL A 97 -16.98 -9.00 1.69
N GLU A 98 -18.19 -9.22 2.19
CA GLU A 98 -18.41 -9.54 3.60
C GLU A 98 -18.39 -11.05 3.80
N ILE A 99 -17.47 -11.53 4.65
CA ILE A 99 -17.34 -12.95 5.00
C ILE A 99 -17.31 -13.06 6.52
N GLY A 100 -18.37 -13.62 7.11
CA GLY A 100 -18.42 -13.93 8.55
C GLY A 100 -18.23 -12.71 9.46
N GLY A 101 -18.68 -11.53 9.04
CA GLY A 101 -18.52 -10.28 9.78
C GLY A 101 -17.18 -9.55 9.54
N LEU A 102 -16.30 -10.08 8.69
CA LEU A 102 -15.12 -9.38 8.18
C LEU A 102 -15.42 -8.80 6.80
N SER A 103 -15.14 -7.51 6.62
CA SER A 103 -15.23 -6.86 5.31
C SER A 103 -13.85 -6.92 4.63
N LEU A 104 -13.76 -7.68 3.54
CA LEU A 104 -12.54 -7.91 2.78
C LEU A 104 -12.60 -7.15 1.46
N GLN A 105 -11.55 -6.36 1.19
CA GLN A 105 -11.36 -5.66 -0.07
C GLN A 105 -10.27 -6.38 -0.90
N PRO A 106 -10.62 -7.13 -1.95
CA PRO A 106 -9.63 -7.86 -2.73
C PRO A 106 -8.62 -6.97 -3.43
N ALA A 107 -8.99 -5.74 -3.78
CA ALA A 107 -8.06 -4.75 -4.36
C ALA A 107 -6.87 -4.49 -3.43
N GLU A 108 -7.11 -4.44 -2.12
CA GLU A 108 -6.06 -4.24 -1.14
C GLU A 108 -5.15 -5.47 -1.04
N LEU A 109 -5.75 -6.67 -0.93
CA LEU A 109 -5.02 -7.94 -0.84
C LEU A 109 -4.15 -8.17 -2.08
N PHE A 110 -4.64 -7.76 -3.25
CA PHE A 110 -3.95 -7.95 -4.51
C PHE A 110 -2.63 -7.17 -4.60
N LYS A 111 -2.42 -6.09 -3.83
CA LYS A 111 -1.11 -5.42 -3.75
C LYS A 111 -0.01 -6.39 -3.34
N LEU A 112 -0.26 -7.19 -2.30
CA LEU A 112 0.69 -8.20 -1.82
C LEU A 112 0.90 -9.31 -2.86
N VAL A 113 -0.18 -9.78 -3.49
CA VAL A 113 -0.13 -10.80 -4.56
C VAL A 113 0.69 -10.30 -5.76
N LEU A 114 0.49 -9.05 -6.16
CA LEU A 114 1.22 -8.41 -7.24
C LEU A 114 2.72 -8.33 -6.92
N ILE A 115 3.08 -7.94 -5.69
CA ILE A 115 4.48 -7.92 -5.23
C ILE A 115 5.10 -9.31 -5.33
N LEU A 116 4.43 -10.34 -4.81
CA LEU A 116 4.90 -11.73 -4.88
C LEU A 116 5.15 -12.17 -6.33
N PHE A 117 4.19 -11.90 -7.21
CA PHE A 117 4.25 -12.29 -8.62
C PHE A 117 5.33 -11.56 -9.39
N LEU A 118 5.34 -10.23 -9.37
CA LEU A 118 6.34 -9.43 -10.09
C LEU A 118 7.76 -9.75 -9.58
N SER A 119 7.94 -9.91 -8.27
CA SER A 119 9.22 -10.33 -7.68
C SER A 119 9.67 -11.69 -8.21
N SER A 120 8.75 -12.66 -8.32
CA SER A 120 9.05 -13.99 -8.87
C SER A 120 9.48 -13.94 -10.34
N VAL A 121 8.88 -13.06 -11.14
CA VAL A 121 9.19 -12.91 -12.57
C VAL A 121 10.54 -12.21 -12.76
N ILE A 122 10.81 -11.16 -11.99
CA ILE A 122 12.07 -10.41 -12.07
C ILE A 122 13.24 -11.27 -11.55
N ALA A 123 13.06 -11.99 -10.44
CA ALA A 123 14.09 -12.85 -9.87
C ALA A 123 14.58 -13.93 -10.86
N ARG A 124 13.67 -14.52 -11.65
CA ARG A 124 13.99 -15.55 -12.66
C ARG A 124 14.93 -15.07 -13.76
N LYS A 125 15.06 -13.76 -13.99
CA LYS A 125 15.94 -13.20 -15.04
C LYS A 125 17.41 -13.17 -14.65
N GLN A 126 17.78 -13.68 -13.46
CA GLN A 126 19.15 -13.85 -12.99
C GLN A 126 20.04 -12.60 -13.15
N GLY A 127 19.45 -11.40 -13.04
CA GLY A 127 20.19 -10.13 -13.05
C GLY A 127 20.60 -9.65 -14.44
N SER A 128 20.17 -10.35 -15.50
CA SER A 128 20.20 -9.78 -16.85
C SER A 128 19.40 -8.48 -16.87
N ALA A 129 19.94 -7.47 -17.56
CA ALA A 129 19.29 -6.17 -17.64
C ALA A 129 17.86 -6.31 -18.20
N LEU A 130 16.90 -5.67 -17.56
CA LEU A 130 15.52 -5.62 -18.05
C LEU A 130 15.50 -4.78 -19.34
N THR A 131 15.39 -5.45 -20.49
CA THR A 131 15.19 -4.78 -21.78
C THR A 131 13.74 -4.33 -21.92
N PHE A 132 13.48 -3.30 -22.73
CA PHE A 132 12.15 -2.73 -22.93
C PHE A 132 11.10 -3.80 -23.29
N TRP A 133 11.31 -4.51 -24.40
CA TRP A 133 10.35 -5.48 -24.95
C TRP A 133 10.24 -6.79 -24.18
N LYS A 134 11.32 -7.26 -23.54
CA LYS A 134 11.32 -8.55 -22.82
C LYS A 134 11.22 -8.41 -21.31
N GLY A 135 11.28 -7.19 -20.78
CA GLY A 135 11.30 -6.89 -19.35
C GLY A 135 10.20 -5.91 -18.96
N ILE A 136 10.32 -4.66 -19.39
CA ILE A 136 9.44 -3.57 -18.95
C ILE A 136 8.00 -3.76 -19.46
N VAL A 137 7.82 -3.98 -20.77
CA VAL A 137 6.49 -4.07 -21.38
C VAL A 137 5.67 -5.25 -20.81
N PRO A 138 6.20 -6.49 -20.69
CA PRO A 138 5.45 -7.59 -20.10
C PRO A 138 5.05 -7.33 -18.65
N LEU A 139 5.94 -6.79 -17.81
CA LEU A 139 5.63 -6.46 -16.42
C LEU A 139 4.57 -5.35 -16.35
N GLY A 140 4.68 -4.34 -17.22
CA GLY A 140 3.68 -3.29 -17.37
C GLY A 140 2.30 -3.85 -17.74
N LEU A 141 2.20 -4.68 -18.78
CA LEU A 141 0.94 -5.29 -19.20
C LEU A 141 0.31 -6.18 -18.11
N LEU A 142 1.14 -6.94 -17.39
CA LEU A 142 0.68 -7.75 -16.26
C LEU A 142 0.15 -6.87 -15.12
N THR A 143 0.76 -5.72 -14.84
CA THR A 143 0.21 -4.78 -13.84
C THR A 143 -1.02 -4.01 -14.36
N LEU A 144 -1.08 -3.70 -15.65
CA LEU A 144 -2.18 -2.93 -16.25
C LEU A 144 -3.51 -3.69 -16.24
N LEU A 145 -3.49 -5.02 -16.30
CA LEU A 145 -4.70 -5.84 -16.22
C LEU A 145 -5.48 -5.63 -14.91
N PRO A 146 -4.91 -5.91 -13.71
CA PRO A 146 -5.59 -5.66 -12.44
C PRO A 146 -5.82 -4.17 -12.18
N PHE A 147 -4.93 -3.29 -12.65
CA PHE A 147 -5.15 -1.83 -12.61
C PHE A 147 -6.47 -1.45 -13.31
N ALA A 148 -6.69 -1.92 -14.54
CA ALA A 148 -7.90 -1.62 -15.28
C ALA A 148 -9.15 -2.15 -14.57
N ILE A 149 -9.09 -3.36 -13.99
CA ILE A 149 -10.21 -3.93 -13.24
C ILE A 149 -10.57 -3.06 -12.03
N VAL A 150 -9.58 -2.60 -11.27
CA VAL A 150 -9.79 -1.77 -10.06
C VAL A 150 -10.25 -0.35 -10.40
N ILE A 151 -9.80 0.21 -11.54
CA ILE A 151 -10.35 1.47 -12.06
C ILE A 151 -11.83 1.34 -12.43
N VAL A 152 -12.30 0.17 -12.89
CA VAL A 152 -13.74 -0.07 -13.12
C VAL A 152 -14.51 -0.17 -11.80
N GLN A 153 -13.85 -0.55 -10.70
CA GLN A 153 -14.43 -0.58 -9.36
C GLN A 153 -14.55 0.81 -8.70
N ASN A 154 -14.13 1.87 -9.39
CA ASN A 154 -14.03 3.25 -8.88
C ASN A 154 -13.06 3.38 -7.67
N ASP A 155 -12.01 2.56 -7.64
CA ASP A 155 -11.00 2.57 -6.57
C ASP A 155 -9.65 3.09 -7.10
N LEU A 156 -9.57 4.42 -7.28
CA LEU A 156 -8.39 5.08 -7.82
C LEU A 156 -7.14 4.86 -6.96
N GLY A 157 -7.29 4.89 -5.62
CA GLY A 157 -6.18 4.75 -4.69
C GLY A 157 -5.48 3.39 -4.82
N ASN A 158 -6.25 2.29 -4.79
CA ASN A 158 -5.63 0.98 -4.94
C ASN A 158 -5.09 0.76 -6.36
N ALA A 159 -5.74 1.30 -7.39
CA ALA A 159 -5.21 1.22 -8.75
C ALA A 159 -3.83 1.92 -8.87
N LEU A 160 -3.70 3.16 -8.40
CA LEU A 160 -2.42 3.89 -8.43
C LEU A 160 -1.32 3.19 -7.63
N SER A 161 -1.68 2.53 -6.52
CA SER A 161 -0.73 1.74 -5.74
C SER A 161 -0.04 0.63 -6.56
N TYR A 162 -0.75 0.00 -7.50
CA TYR A 162 -0.18 -1.06 -8.34
C TYR A 162 0.91 -0.52 -9.28
N ILE A 163 0.71 0.70 -9.78
CA ILE A 163 1.70 1.39 -10.62
C ILE A 163 2.93 1.74 -9.78
N VAL A 164 2.75 2.25 -8.57
CA VAL A 164 3.88 2.58 -7.68
C VAL A 164 4.68 1.34 -7.28
N ILE A 165 4.00 0.23 -6.99
CA ILE A 165 4.64 -1.08 -6.74
C ILE A 165 5.48 -1.52 -7.95
N LEU A 166 4.92 -1.44 -9.16
CA LEU A 166 5.64 -1.77 -10.39
C LEU A 166 6.88 -0.89 -10.55
N LEU A 167 6.75 0.44 -10.40
CA LEU A 167 7.87 1.38 -10.52
C LEU A 167 8.98 1.07 -9.50
N GLY A 168 8.61 0.81 -8.24
CA GLY A 168 9.56 0.42 -7.20
C GLY A 168 10.33 -0.86 -7.55
N LEU A 169 9.63 -1.88 -8.08
CA LEU A 169 10.26 -3.13 -8.50
C LEU A 169 11.12 -3.00 -9.77
N LEU A 170 10.70 -2.19 -10.73
CA LEU A 170 11.50 -1.89 -11.93
C LEU A 170 12.80 -1.18 -11.57
N TRP A 171 12.76 -0.22 -10.63
CA TRP A 171 13.93 0.53 -10.19
C TRP A 171 15.05 -0.38 -9.67
N ILE A 172 14.70 -1.36 -8.82
CA ILE A 172 15.65 -2.32 -8.27
C ILE A 172 15.97 -3.48 -9.25
N GLY A 173 15.11 -3.70 -10.25
CA GLY A 173 15.17 -4.80 -11.24
C GLY A 173 16.31 -4.71 -12.27
N ASN A 174 17.33 -3.88 -12.06
CA ASN A 174 18.42 -3.66 -13.01
C ASN A 174 17.93 -3.18 -14.39
N ILE A 175 17.00 -2.22 -14.40
CA ILE A 175 16.63 -1.51 -15.62
C ILE A 175 17.81 -0.68 -16.13
N LYS A 176 17.98 -0.59 -17.45
CA LYS A 176 18.99 0.31 -18.03
C LYS A 176 18.65 1.74 -17.62
N PHE A 177 19.62 2.51 -17.13
CA PHE A 177 19.43 3.90 -16.68
C PHE A 177 18.74 4.77 -17.74
N SER A 178 19.07 4.58 -19.03
CA SER A 178 18.40 5.28 -20.13
C SER A 178 16.89 5.02 -20.19
N HIS A 179 16.46 3.77 -19.95
CA HIS A 179 15.03 3.42 -19.96
C HIS A 179 14.32 3.95 -18.71
N ALA A 180 15.01 3.95 -17.56
CA ALA A 180 14.52 4.57 -16.33
C ALA A 180 14.28 6.08 -16.55
N LEU A 181 15.25 6.78 -17.14
CA LEU A 181 15.17 8.21 -17.42
C LEU A 181 14.08 8.54 -18.44
N ILE A 182 13.98 7.77 -19.53
CA ILE A 182 12.90 7.92 -20.51
C ILE A 182 11.54 7.69 -19.85
N GLY A 183 11.40 6.63 -19.04
CA GLY A 183 10.18 6.35 -18.30
C GLY A 183 9.80 7.49 -17.35
N LEU A 184 10.77 8.04 -16.61
CA LEU A 184 10.57 9.18 -15.73
C LEU A 184 10.12 10.43 -16.49
N ILE A 185 10.74 10.73 -17.64
CA ILE A 185 10.35 11.86 -18.48
C ILE A 185 8.94 11.68 -19.04
N ILE A 186 8.59 10.46 -19.49
CA ILE A 186 7.25 10.17 -20.01
C ILE A 186 6.20 10.29 -18.89
N VAL A 187 6.41 9.64 -17.75
CA VAL A 187 5.46 9.68 -16.63
C VAL A 187 5.34 11.10 -16.09
N GLY A 188 6.46 11.78 -15.83
CA GLY A 188 6.46 13.18 -15.36
C GLY A 188 5.83 14.12 -16.38
N GLY A 189 6.13 13.96 -17.67
CA GLY A 189 5.56 14.75 -18.75
C GLY A 189 4.05 14.53 -18.90
N LEU A 190 3.57 13.28 -18.84
CA LEU A 190 2.15 12.96 -18.88
C LEU A 190 1.41 13.49 -17.65
N SER A 191 1.99 13.39 -16.45
CA SER A 191 1.40 13.97 -15.23
C SER A 191 1.33 15.48 -15.30
N LEU A 192 2.38 16.16 -15.76
CA LEU A 192 2.37 17.61 -15.95
C LEU A 192 1.38 18.04 -17.03
N MET A 193 1.32 17.30 -18.14
CA MET A 193 0.35 17.54 -19.21
C MET A 193 -1.08 17.34 -18.71
N PHE A 194 -1.33 16.31 -17.91
CA PHE A 194 -2.63 16.09 -17.28
C PHE A 194 -3.02 17.26 -16.37
N VAL A 195 -2.14 17.66 -15.44
CA VAL A 195 -2.40 18.79 -14.53
C VAL A 195 -2.62 20.09 -15.31
N PHE A 196 -1.76 20.39 -16.29
CA PHE A 196 -1.91 21.56 -17.13
C PHE A 196 -3.23 21.55 -17.92
N SER A 197 -3.57 20.41 -18.51
CA SER A 197 -4.82 20.25 -19.25
C SER A 197 -6.03 20.38 -18.34
N TYR A 198 -5.98 19.81 -17.13
CA TYR A 198 -7.06 19.86 -16.16
C TYR A 198 -7.32 21.30 -15.69
N ILE A 199 -6.27 22.07 -15.45
CA ILE A 199 -6.40 23.46 -14.97
C ILE A 199 -6.82 24.41 -16.10
N HIS A 200 -6.22 24.30 -17.30
CA HIS A 200 -6.44 25.27 -18.37
C HIS A 200 -7.66 24.97 -19.25
N TYR A 201 -8.01 23.68 -19.40
CA TYR A 201 -9.15 23.20 -20.19
C TYR A 201 -10.19 22.54 -19.29
N HIS A 202 -10.39 23.08 -18.08
CA HIS A 202 -11.20 22.49 -17.03
C HIS A 202 -12.60 22.12 -17.51
N ASP A 203 -13.34 23.06 -18.11
CA ASP A 203 -14.71 22.82 -18.58
C ASP A 203 -14.80 21.65 -19.57
N GLN A 204 -13.86 21.58 -20.54
CA GLN A 204 -13.84 20.49 -21.53
C GLN A 204 -13.45 19.14 -20.90
N VAL A 205 -12.55 19.16 -19.91
CA VAL A 205 -12.13 17.95 -19.20
C VAL A 205 -13.25 17.43 -18.31
N VAL A 206 -13.96 18.32 -17.61
CA VAL A 206 -15.13 17.98 -16.80
C VAL A 206 -16.25 17.43 -17.68
N GLU A 207 -16.58 18.10 -18.79
CA GLU A 207 -17.57 17.63 -19.77
C GLU A 207 -17.19 16.22 -20.27
N PHE A 208 -15.92 16.00 -20.64
CA PHE A 208 -15.46 14.67 -21.06
C PHE A 208 -15.59 13.62 -19.94
N ILE A 209 -15.14 13.90 -18.73
CA ILE A 209 -15.18 12.94 -17.62
C ILE A 209 -16.63 12.63 -17.22
N VAL A 210 -17.47 13.64 -17.10
CA VAL A 210 -18.86 13.49 -16.66
C VAL A 210 -19.72 12.89 -17.76
N GLU A 211 -19.74 13.49 -18.96
CA GLU A 211 -20.65 13.07 -20.02
C GLU A 211 -20.19 11.80 -20.75
N THR A 212 -18.88 11.63 -20.95
CA THR A 212 -18.36 10.47 -21.70
C THR A 212 -18.11 9.26 -20.82
N THR A 213 -17.64 9.47 -19.58
CA THR A 213 -17.27 8.35 -18.70
C THR A 213 -18.24 8.11 -17.54
N GLY A 214 -19.11 9.08 -17.22
CA GLY A 214 -20.06 8.98 -16.11
C GLY A 214 -19.39 8.95 -14.74
N ARG A 215 -18.24 9.63 -14.59
CA ARG A 215 -17.39 9.56 -13.38
C ARG A 215 -17.26 10.92 -12.68
N ASP A 216 -18.40 11.47 -12.30
CA ASP A 216 -18.54 12.66 -11.45
C ASP A 216 -17.64 12.64 -10.21
N HIS A 217 -17.56 11.51 -9.50
CA HIS A 217 -16.73 11.35 -8.30
C HIS A 217 -15.23 11.62 -8.50
N LEU A 218 -14.71 11.60 -9.74
CA LEU A 218 -13.32 11.97 -10.00
C LEU A 218 -13.14 13.50 -9.94
N ILE A 219 -14.15 14.25 -10.35
CA ILE A 219 -14.17 15.71 -10.27
C ILE A 219 -14.18 16.14 -8.80
N ASP A 220 -15.02 15.50 -7.98
CA ASP A 220 -15.08 15.75 -6.53
C ASP A 220 -13.75 15.46 -5.80
N ARG A 221 -12.85 14.67 -6.40
CA ARG A 221 -11.51 14.38 -5.86
C ARG A 221 -10.44 15.33 -6.39
N PHE A 222 -10.54 15.73 -7.65
CA PHE A 222 -9.52 16.56 -8.30
C PHE A 222 -9.75 18.05 -8.11
N ASP A 223 -10.99 18.54 -8.07
CA ASP A 223 -11.28 19.97 -7.94
C ASP A 223 -10.77 20.53 -6.62
N PRO A 224 -11.06 19.93 -5.44
CA PRO A 224 -10.54 20.44 -4.18
C PRO A 224 -9.00 20.44 -4.09
N TRP A 225 -8.33 19.70 -4.98
CA TRP A 225 -6.86 19.58 -5.02
C TRP A 225 -6.20 20.51 -6.03
N LEU A 226 -6.69 20.55 -7.28
CA LEU A 226 -6.06 21.26 -8.40
C LEU A 226 -6.64 22.65 -8.65
N VAL A 227 -7.95 22.81 -8.44
CA VAL A 227 -8.71 24.06 -8.72
C VAL A 227 -9.71 24.33 -7.60
N PRO A 228 -9.24 24.54 -6.36
CA PRO A 228 -10.12 24.61 -5.17
C PRO A 228 -11.19 25.70 -5.24
N ASP A 229 -10.97 26.76 -6.05
CA ASP A 229 -11.94 27.84 -6.24
C ASP A 229 -13.17 27.42 -7.08
N LEU A 230 -13.05 26.33 -7.87
CA LEU A 230 -14.14 25.77 -8.68
C LEU A 230 -14.84 24.60 -7.99
N ALA A 231 -14.23 24.06 -6.94
CA ALA A 231 -14.75 22.90 -6.22
C ALA A 231 -16.05 23.24 -5.47
N THR A 232 -17.01 22.32 -5.49
CA THR A 232 -18.23 22.46 -4.69
C THR A 232 -17.90 22.45 -3.19
N ASP A 233 -18.77 23.08 -2.38
CA ASP A 233 -18.62 23.07 -0.93
C ASP A 233 -18.62 21.64 -0.35
N ASP A 234 -19.41 20.73 -0.94
CA ASP A 234 -19.50 19.34 -0.51
C ASP A 234 -18.21 18.55 -0.84
N ALA A 235 -17.70 18.68 -2.07
CA ALA A 235 -16.43 18.07 -2.48
C ALA A 235 -15.24 18.56 -1.63
N SER A 236 -15.24 19.86 -1.29
CA SER A 236 -14.19 20.46 -0.48
C SER A 236 -14.37 20.24 1.02
N TYR A 237 -15.54 19.84 1.50
CA TYR A 237 -15.87 19.79 2.93
C TYR A 237 -14.84 18.97 3.71
N HIS A 238 -14.61 17.73 3.27
CA HIS A 238 -13.74 16.80 3.98
C HIS A 238 -12.29 17.30 4.06
N THR A 239 -11.70 17.72 2.93
CA THR A 239 -10.31 18.18 2.88
C THR A 239 -10.12 19.55 3.53
N ARG A 240 -11.10 20.46 3.43
CA ARG A 240 -11.07 21.78 4.07
C ARG A 240 -11.11 21.66 5.59
N HIS A 241 -12.05 20.90 6.14
CA HIS A 241 -12.16 20.70 7.59
C HIS A 241 -10.95 19.94 8.15
N ALA A 242 -10.42 18.96 7.41
CA ALA A 242 -9.19 18.28 7.80
C ALA A 242 -7.98 19.22 7.88
N LYS A 243 -7.80 20.12 6.90
CA LYS A 243 -6.72 21.12 6.92
C LYS A 243 -6.84 22.08 8.10
N LEU A 244 -8.06 22.54 8.41
CA LEU A 244 -8.31 23.42 9.55
C LEU A 244 -8.00 22.73 10.89
N ALA A 245 -8.42 21.48 11.05
CA ALA A 245 -8.12 20.65 12.22
C ALA A 245 -6.61 20.43 12.41
N ILE A 246 -5.88 20.11 11.33
CA ILE A 246 -4.41 20.00 11.38
C ILE A 246 -3.79 21.34 11.79
N ALA A 247 -4.31 22.46 11.28
CA ALA A 247 -3.79 23.78 11.59
C ALA A 247 -4.01 24.17 13.06
N SER A 248 -5.14 23.78 13.67
CA SER A 248 -5.45 24.11 15.06
C SER A 248 -4.58 23.38 16.08
N GLY A 249 -4.12 22.16 15.76
CA GLY A 249 -3.20 21.39 16.60
C GLY A 249 -1.83 22.04 16.84
N GLY A 250 -1.37 22.92 15.94
CA GLY A 250 -0.11 23.65 16.11
C GLY A 250 1.10 22.74 16.42
N MET A 251 1.99 23.17 17.33
CA MET A 251 3.20 22.40 17.67
C MET A 251 2.94 21.22 18.64
N SER A 252 2.06 21.42 19.62
CA SER A 252 1.90 20.52 20.78
C SER A 252 0.57 19.77 20.82
N GLY A 253 -0.37 20.13 19.96
CA GLY A 253 -1.73 19.58 19.95
C GLY A 253 -2.68 20.29 20.91
N GLU A 254 -3.97 20.07 20.71
CA GLU A 254 -5.03 20.55 21.60
C GLU A 254 -5.20 19.70 22.86
N GLY A 255 -4.63 18.49 22.88
CA GLY A 255 -4.74 17.54 23.98
C GLY A 255 -5.56 16.30 23.60
N TYR A 256 -5.27 15.18 24.27
CA TYR A 256 -5.94 13.91 24.01
C TYR A 256 -7.43 14.00 24.31
N MET A 257 -8.27 13.64 23.34
CA MET A 257 -9.75 13.76 23.39
C MET A 257 -10.26 15.20 23.55
N GLN A 258 -9.45 16.21 23.19
CA GLN A 258 -9.79 17.62 23.32
C GLN A 258 -9.83 18.38 21.98
N GLY A 259 -9.64 17.67 20.86
CA GLY A 259 -9.61 18.29 19.52
C GLY A 259 -10.96 18.93 19.13
N SER A 260 -10.97 20.23 18.92
CA SER A 260 -12.13 21.06 18.63
C SER A 260 -12.93 20.62 17.39
N SER A 261 -12.28 20.17 16.32
CA SER A 261 -12.89 19.70 15.07
C SER A 261 -13.15 18.18 15.06
N VAL A 262 -12.19 17.35 15.43
CA VAL A 262 -12.39 15.88 15.46
C VAL A 262 -13.39 15.44 16.54
N GLN A 263 -13.46 16.15 17.68
CA GLN A 263 -14.42 15.85 18.74
C GLN A 263 -15.84 16.37 18.45
N SER A 264 -15.98 17.33 17.53
CA SER A 264 -17.28 17.88 17.09
C SER A 264 -17.83 17.25 15.80
N ASN A 265 -17.23 16.17 15.30
CA ASN A 265 -17.61 15.48 14.04
C ASN A 265 -17.57 16.38 12.80
N GLN A 266 -16.75 17.44 12.80
CA GLN A 266 -16.57 18.31 11.63
C GLN A 266 -15.68 17.67 10.55
N VAL A 267 -14.88 16.68 10.93
CA VAL A 267 -14.04 15.91 10.01
C VAL A 267 -14.69 14.55 9.78
N PRO A 268 -15.12 14.22 8.54
CA PRO A 268 -15.64 12.90 8.21
C PRO A 268 -14.59 11.80 8.39
N TYR A 269 -15.05 10.56 8.64
CA TYR A 269 -14.22 9.34 8.61
C TYR A 269 -12.90 9.40 9.42
N THR A 270 -12.89 10.10 10.56
CA THR A 270 -11.71 10.24 11.44
C THR A 270 -11.22 8.94 12.03
N TYR A 271 -12.02 7.88 12.05
CA TYR A 271 -11.60 6.56 12.52
C TYR A 271 -10.91 5.73 11.42
N THR A 272 -11.12 6.03 10.13
CA THR A 272 -10.47 5.35 9.00
C THR A 272 -9.49 6.28 8.29
N ASP A 273 -9.97 7.03 7.30
CA ASP A 273 -9.15 7.66 6.28
C ASP A 273 -8.49 8.91 6.88
N ALA A 274 -9.23 9.69 7.66
CA ALA A 274 -8.77 10.91 8.30
C ALA A 274 -8.15 10.69 9.69
N ILE A 275 -7.72 9.48 10.05
CA ILE A 275 -7.12 9.21 11.37
C ILE A 275 -5.86 10.04 11.64
N PHE A 276 -5.10 10.36 10.58
CA PHE A 276 -3.95 11.25 10.70
C PHE A 276 -4.34 12.66 11.15
N VAL A 277 -5.51 13.15 10.73
CA VAL A 277 -6.04 14.48 11.10
C VAL A 277 -6.24 14.54 12.61
N GLN A 278 -6.82 13.50 13.23
CA GLN A 278 -6.94 13.43 14.68
C GLN A 278 -5.58 13.45 15.38
N ILE A 279 -4.59 12.71 14.88
CA ILE A 279 -3.26 12.69 15.48
C ILE A 279 -2.63 14.09 15.42
N ALA A 280 -2.75 14.75 14.28
CA ALA A 280 -2.21 16.09 14.08
C ALA A 280 -2.94 17.17 14.91
N GLU A 281 -4.25 17.06 15.09
CA GLU A 281 -5.03 18.00 15.90
C GLU A 281 -4.77 17.81 17.41
N GLU A 282 -4.87 16.58 17.91
CA GLU A 282 -4.77 16.31 19.35
C GLU A 282 -3.33 16.29 19.88
N PHE A 283 -2.35 15.92 19.05
CA PHE A 283 -0.93 15.81 19.45
C PHE A 283 0.00 16.76 18.68
N GLY A 284 -0.54 17.57 17.75
CA GLY A 284 0.21 18.59 17.03
C GLY A 284 1.28 18.02 16.11
N PHE A 285 2.20 18.91 15.71
CA PHE A 285 3.39 18.57 14.96
C PHE A 285 4.23 17.48 15.64
N LEU A 286 4.37 17.51 16.97
CA LEU A 286 5.16 16.51 17.71
C LEU A 286 4.60 15.09 17.55
N GLY A 287 3.28 14.91 17.67
CA GLY A 287 2.64 13.62 17.45
C GLY A 287 2.77 13.13 16.02
N ALA A 288 2.53 14.00 15.04
CA ALA A 288 2.70 13.70 13.63
C ALA A 288 4.15 13.32 13.28
N ALA A 289 5.14 14.05 13.80
CA ALA A 289 6.55 13.78 13.60
C ALA A 289 6.98 12.45 14.23
N LEU A 290 6.49 12.13 15.44
CA LEU A 290 6.76 10.85 16.08
C LEU A 290 6.19 9.68 15.27
N LEU A 291 4.97 9.81 14.75
CA LEU A 291 4.37 8.80 13.89
C LEU A 291 5.18 8.57 12.60
N LEU A 292 5.57 9.65 11.92
CA LEU A 292 6.42 9.57 10.73
C LEU A 292 7.79 8.97 11.04
N LEU A 293 8.35 9.25 12.22
CA LEU A 293 9.60 8.64 12.68
C LEU A 293 9.44 7.12 12.88
N LEU A 294 8.32 6.64 13.42
CA LEU A 294 8.06 5.20 13.55
C LEU A 294 7.99 4.52 12.17
N PHE A 295 7.27 5.12 11.21
CA PHE A 295 7.26 4.62 9.83
C PHE A 295 8.64 4.64 9.19
N PHE A 296 9.42 5.71 9.40
CA PHE A 296 10.79 5.81 8.91
C PHE A 296 11.67 4.69 9.48
N ILE A 297 11.61 4.43 10.79
CA ILE A 297 12.38 3.34 11.42
C ILE A 297 11.96 1.99 10.83
N LEU A 298 10.65 1.74 10.67
CA LEU A 298 10.15 0.50 10.07
C LEU A 298 10.70 0.28 8.67
N ILE A 299 10.54 1.28 7.78
CA ILE A 299 11.00 1.22 6.39
C ILE A 299 12.52 1.09 6.33
N HIS A 300 13.25 1.82 7.18
CA HIS A 300 14.69 1.72 7.27
C HIS A 300 15.14 0.30 7.64
N ARG A 301 14.51 -0.34 8.64
CA ARG A 301 14.80 -1.74 8.99
C ARG A 301 14.48 -2.70 7.85
N MET A 302 13.35 -2.51 7.15
CA MET A 302 13.03 -3.31 5.97
C MET A 302 14.14 -3.21 4.91
N ILE A 303 14.61 -1.99 4.60
CA ILE A 303 15.70 -1.78 3.62
C ILE A 303 16.99 -2.48 4.06
N LEU A 304 17.37 -2.39 5.34
CA LEU A 304 18.55 -3.10 5.87
C LEU A 304 18.44 -4.62 5.66
N ILE A 305 17.28 -5.21 5.96
CA ILE A 305 17.04 -6.65 5.73
C ILE A 305 17.17 -7.00 4.23
N ALA A 306 16.67 -6.14 3.33
CA ALA A 306 16.80 -6.34 1.90
C ALA A 306 18.28 -6.29 1.44
N LEU A 307 19.09 -5.42 2.02
CA LEU A 307 20.52 -5.32 1.72
C LEU A 307 21.30 -6.57 2.20
N GLU A 308 20.95 -7.08 3.38
CA GLU A 308 21.55 -8.27 4.01
C GLU A 308 21.15 -9.60 3.35
N SER A 309 19.98 -9.66 2.71
CA SER A 309 19.50 -10.87 2.02
C SER A 309 20.48 -11.29 0.91
N LYS A 310 20.78 -12.59 0.80
CA LYS A 310 21.59 -13.13 -0.30
C LYS A 310 20.73 -13.45 -1.52
N ASP A 311 19.51 -13.92 -1.29
CA ASP A 311 18.57 -14.21 -2.35
C ASP A 311 17.95 -12.93 -2.93
N ARG A 312 17.93 -12.83 -4.26
CA ARG A 312 17.37 -11.71 -5.01
C ARG A 312 15.85 -11.64 -4.90
N SER A 313 15.18 -12.80 -4.84
CA SER A 313 13.72 -12.86 -4.68
C SER A 313 13.30 -12.14 -3.40
N GLY A 314 14.00 -12.43 -2.29
CA GLY A 314 13.80 -11.74 -1.01
C GLY A 314 13.98 -10.22 -1.10
N LYS A 315 14.99 -9.72 -1.84
CA LYS A 315 15.18 -8.27 -2.04
C LYS A 315 14.01 -7.63 -2.75
N PHE A 316 13.56 -8.22 -3.86
CA PHE A 316 12.44 -7.69 -4.63
C PHE A 316 11.16 -7.67 -3.80
N LEU A 317 10.89 -8.73 -3.03
CA LEU A 317 9.72 -8.76 -2.14
C LEU A 317 9.72 -7.59 -1.17
N ILE A 318 10.82 -7.36 -0.45
CA ILE A 318 10.90 -6.30 0.54
C ILE A 318 10.75 -4.93 -0.13
N ILE A 319 11.43 -4.68 -1.25
CA ILE A 319 11.34 -3.40 -1.94
C ILE A 319 9.92 -3.13 -2.48
N GLY A 320 9.23 -4.15 -3.00
CA GLY A 320 7.83 -4.03 -3.40
C GLY A 320 6.92 -3.66 -2.22
N MET A 321 7.14 -4.26 -1.05
CA MET A 321 6.39 -3.95 0.18
C MET A 321 6.71 -2.55 0.72
N VAL A 322 7.98 -2.11 0.64
CA VAL A 322 8.38 -0.74 0.97
C VAL A 322 7.69 0.26 0.04
N ALA A 323 7.67 0.00 -1.27
CA ALA A 323 6.99 0.86 -2.24
C ALA A 323 5.48 0.97 -1.95
N MET A 324 4.84 -0.16 -1.61
CA MET A 324 3.43 -0.19 -1.19
C MET A 324 3.18 0.66 0.07
N LEU A 325 3.98 0.47 1.13
CA LEU A 325 3.84 1.22 2.37
C LEU A 325 4.08 2.72 2.17
N LEU A 326 5.14 3.09 1.45
CA LEU A 326 5.45 4.49 1.14
C LEU A 326 4.30 5.15 0.39
N TYR A 327 3.73 4.48 -0.62
CA TYR A 327 2.57 5.00 -1.34
C TYR A 327 1.40 5.24 -0.39
N GLN A 328 1.03 4.27 0.44
CA GLN A 328 -0.12 4.42 1.34
C GLN A 328 0.07 5.53 2.37
N ILE A 329 1.28 5.66 2.94
CA ILE A 329 1.60 6.72 3.90
C ILE A 329 1.56 8.09 3.24
N LEU A 330 2.20 8.25 2.07
CA LEU A 330 2.26 9.51 1.35
C LEU A 330 0.90 9.92 0.81
N GLU A 331 0.12 9.00 0.27
CA GLU A 331 -1.21 9.25 -0.27
C GLU A 331 -2.19 9.67 0.83
N ASN A 332 -2.24 8.91 1.93
CA ASN A 332 -3.15 9.20 3.05
C ASN A 332 -2.82 10.55 3.69
N ILE A 333 -1.57 10.74 4.13
CA ILE A 333 -1.17 11.99 4.80
C ILE A 333 -1.21 13.15 3.80
N GLY A 334 -0.70 12.93 2.58
CA GLY A 334 -0.64 13.90 1.50
C GLY A 334 -2.01 14.46 1.11
N ALA A 335 -3.05 13.64 1.13
CA ALA A 335 -4.42 14.08 0.86
C ALA A 335 -4.87 15.19 1.85
N PHE A 336 -4.61 15.01 3.14
CA PHE A 336 -5.08 15.95 4.17
C PHE A 336 -4.21 17.20 4.32
N ILE A 337 -2.95 17.17 3.89
CA ILE A 337 -2.10 18.36 3.81
C ILE A 337 -2.13 19.04 2.42
N GLY A 338 -2.92 18.51 1.48
CA GLY A 338 -3.13 19.11 0.15
C GLY A 338 -2.03 18.84 -0.87
N LEU A 339 -1.19 17.82 -0.69
CA LEU A 339 -0.18 17.40 -1.67
C LEU A 339 -0.72 16.41 -2.72
N MET A 340 -1.78 15.67 -2.39
CA MET A 340 -2.38 14.63 -3.22
C MET A 340 -3.91 14.73 -3.18
N PRO A 341 -4.66 14.17 -4.15
CA PRO A 341 -6.12 14.12 -4.08
C PRO A 341 -6.58 13.12 -3.00
N LEU A 342 -7.79 13.30 -2.49
CA LEU A 342 -8.36 12.36 -1.53
C LEU A 342 -8.81 11.06 -2.24
N THR A 343 -8.10 9.96 -1.99
CA THR A 343 -8.38 8.68 -2.67
C THR A 343 -9.07 7.61 -1.83
N GLY A 344 -9.12 7.78 -0.51
CA GLY A 344 -9.72 6.81 0.43
C GLY A 344 -8.77 5.67 0.84
N ILE A 345 -7.46 5.85 0.67
CA ILE A 345 -6.46 4.89 1.15
C ILE A 345 -6.26 5.04 2.65
N THR A 346 -6.34 3.91 3.36
CA THR A 346 -6.11 3.85 4.80
C THR A 346 -4.62 3.97 5.16
N LEU A 347 -4.32 4.63 6.27
CA LEU A 347 -2.98 4.73 6.82
C LEU A 347 -2.55 3.38 7.40
N PRO A 348 -1.45 2.75 6.90
CA PRO A 348 -1.04 1.42 7.33
C PRO A 348 -0.83 1.34 8.84
N PHE A 349 -1.35 0.30 9.47
CA PHE A 349 -1.24 0.05 10.91
C PHE A 349 -1.82 1.15 11.83
N ILE A 350 -2.58 2.13 11.32
CA ILE A 350 -3.15 3.19 12.17
C ILE A 350 -4.66 3.26 11.98
N SER A 351 -5.11 3.40 10.74
CA SER A 351 -6.54 3.49 10.40
C SER A 351 -7.31 2.24 10.80
N TYR A 352 -8.57 2.43 11.21
CA TYR A 352 -9.47 1.30 11.45
C TYR A 352 -9.72 0.54 10.14
N GLY A 353 -9.36 -0.74 10.12
CA GLY A 353 -9.57 -1.61 8.97
C GLY A 353 -9.02 -3.00 9.21
N GLY A 354 -9.89 -3.98 9.43
CA GLY A 354 -9.46 -5.35 9.73
C GLY A 354 -8.63 -5.95 8.61
N THR A 355 -9.10 -5.86 7.37
CA THR A 355 -8.40 -6.38 6.20
C THR A 355 -7.07 -5.66 5.96
N SER A 356 -7.04 -4.33 6.07
CA SER A 356 -5.82 -3.55 5.92
C SER A 356 -4.75 -3.93 6.94
N VAL A 357 -5.12 -4.05 8.23
CA VAL A 357 -4.19 -4.50 9.28
C VAL A 357 -3.66 -5.90 8.98
N LEU A 358 -4.53 -6.84 8.59
CA LEU A 358 -4.12 -8.22 8.28
C LEU A 358 -3.17 -8.28 7.08
N ILE A 359 -3.43 -7.51 6.01
CA ILE A 359 -2.55 -7.46 4.83
C ILE A 359 -1.20 -6.87 5.20
N ASN A 360 -1.18 -5.74 5.91
CA ASN A 360 0.05 -5.08 6.32
C ASN A 360 0.87 -5.96 7.29
N MET A 361 0.22 -6.63 8.25
CA MET A 361 0.87 -7.62 9.12
C MET A 361 1.37 -8.84 8.34
N SER A 362 0.65 -9.26 7.30
CA SER A 362 1.10 -10.34 6.42
C SER A 362 2.36 -9.94 5.64
N SER A 363 2.41 -8.71 5.13
CA SER A 363 3.60 -8.14 4.51
C SER A 363 4.77 -8.15 5.49
N MET A 364 4.58 -7.69 6.73
CA MET A 364 5.65 -7.72 7.74
C MET A 364 6.10 -9.15 8.09
N GLY A 365 5.17 -10.11 8.10
CA GLY A 365 5.49 -11.52 8.30
C GLY A 365 6.38 -12.06 7.18
N ILE A 366 6.09 -11.71 5.93
CA ILE A 366 6.94 -12.09 4.79
C ILE A 366 8.30 -11.38 4.83
N VAL A 367 8.38 -10.11 5.23
CA VAL A 367 9.68 -9.42 5.44
C VAL A 367 10.51 -10.16 6.49
N MET A 368 9.88 -10.54 7.61
CA MET A 368 10.55 -11.31 8.66
C MET A 368 10.97 -12.70 8.17
N SER A 369 10.15 -13.35 7.33
CA SER A 369 10.52 -14.59 6.67
C SER A 369 11.77 -14.43 5.80
N VAL A 370 11.85 -13.36 5.00
CA VAL A 370 13.06 -13.04 4.23
C VAL A 370 14.26 -12.83 5.14
N HIS A 371 14.11 -12.17 6.28
CA HIS A 371 15.19 -12.03 7.25
C HIS A 371 15.68 -13.38 7.81
N LEU A 372 14.74 -14.26 8.17
CA LEU A 372 15.04 -15.55 8.80
C LEU A 372 15.62 -16.58 7.83
N TYR A 373 15.19 -16.58 6.57
CA TYR A 373 15.55 -17.58 5.55
C TYR A 373 16.48 -17.05 4.44
N GLY A 374 16.54 -15.73 4.23
CA GLY A 374 17.28 -15.10 3.11
C GLY A 374 18.80 -15.13 3.23
N GLN A 375 19.35 -15.56 4.37
CA GLN A 375 20.79 -15.75 4.58
C GLN A 375 21.29 -17.15 4.21
N GLU A 376 20.37 -18.13 4.09
CA GLU A 376 20.67 -19.50 3.69
C GLU A 376 20.87 -19.51 2.16
N ILE A 377 22.09 -19.79 1.69
CA ILE A 377 22.37 -19.95 0.26
C ILE A 377 21.64 -21.22 -0.19
N GLU A 378 20.76 -21.09 -1.18
CA GLU A 378 20.22 -22.25 -1.87
C GLU A 378 21.38 -22.87 -2.66
N ASP A 379 21.83 -24.07 -2.26
CA ASP A 379 22.59 -24.93 -3.15
C ASP A 379 21.73 -25.11 -4.41
N GLU A 380 22.15 -24.53 -5.54
CA GLU A 380 21.44 -24.68 -6.81
C GLU A 380 21.25 -26.18 -7.06
N LEU A 381 20.00 -26.66 -7.06
CA LEU A 381 19.70 -27.98 -7.59
C LEU A 381 20.32 -28.07 -8.98
N PRO A 382 21.20 -29.05 -9.27
CA PRO A 382 21.89 -29.13 -10.53
C PRO A 382 20.88 -29.12 -11.67
N ARG A 383 21.03 -28.22 -12.63
CA ARG A 383 20.05 -28.10 -13.71
C ARG A 383 20.07 -29.40 -14.51
N ALA A 384 18.95 -29.78 -15.12
CA ALA A 384 18.91 -30.92 -16.05
C ALA A 384 19.96 -30.79 -17.18
N ARG A 385 20.36 -29.55 -17.50
CA ARG A 385 21.43 -29.24 -18.46
C ARG A 385 22.83 -29.59 -17.93
N ASP A 386 23.06 -29.44 -16.63
CA ASP A 386 24.32 -29.78 -15.96
C ASP A 386 24.44 -31.31 -15.83
N TYR A 387 23.33 -32.00 -15.58
CA TYR A 387 23.25 -33.47 -15.71
C TYR A 387 23.54 -33.93 -17.14
N ALA A 388 22.96 -33.30 -18.15
CA ALA A 388 23.21 -33.66 -19.55
C ALA A 388 24.67 -33.42 -19.98
N ALA A 389 25.31 -32.39 -19.43
CA ALA A 389 26.73 -32.11 -19.66
C ALA A 389 27.65 -33.11 -18.91
N GLN A 390 27.34 -33.46 -17.66
CA GLN A 390 28.05 -34.49 -16.90
C GLN A 390 27.94 -35.88 -17.57
N VAL A 391 26.75 -36.24 -18.06
CA VAL A 391 26.54 -37.53 -18.76
C VAL A 391 27.24 -37.55 -20.12
N LYS A 392 27.38 -36.41 -20.80
CA LYS A 392 28.18 -36.32 -22.03
C LYS A 392 29.69 -36.35 -21.78
N GLY A 393 30.17 -35.77 -20.68
CA GLY A 393 31.59 -35.79 -20.30
C GLY A 393 32.10 -37.16 -19.84
N LEU A 394 31.22 -38.05 -19.38
CA LEU A 394 31.54 -39.43 -18.99
C LEU A 394 31.59 -40.43 -20.16
N LYS A 395 31.28 -39.98 -21.39
CA LYS A 395 31.31 -40.81 -22.61
C LYS A 395 32.44 -40.41 -23.58
N GLY A 396 33.40 -39.62 -23.12
CA GLY A 396 34.58 -39.17 -23.89
C GLY A 396 35.80 -40.03 -23.62
#